data_AF-A0A9C9W3I4-F1
#
_entry.id   AF-A0A9C9W3I4-F1
#
_cell.length_a   1.000
_cell.length_b   1.000
_cell.length_c   1.000
_cell.angle_alpha   90.00
_cell.angle_beta   90.00
_cell.angle_gamma   90.00
#
_symmetry.space_group_name_H-M   'P 1'
#
loop_
_entity.id
_entity.type
_entity.pdbx_description
1 polymer ?
#
loop_
_entity_poly.entity_id
_entity_poly.type
_entity_poly.pdbx_seq_one_letter_code
_entity_poly.pdbx_strand_id
1 'polypeptide(L)'
;MEPLENVVSLIGSQAKLAQVIGVTPMAVSAWKRRGQVPASRVFAIEKATNFKVSRHDLRPDLYPREDWCQCPACRRERGEAA
;
A
#
# COMPACT_ATOMS: atom_id res chain seq x y z
N MET A 1 -4.73 10.09 9.31
CA MET A 1 -4.65 8.73 9.89
C MET A 1 -3.63 7.98 9.07
N GLU A 2 -2.56 7.47 9.69
CA GLU A 2 -1.49 6.81 8.96
C GLU A 2 -2.02 5.55 8.23
N PRO A 3 -1.62 5.29 6.98
CA PRO A 3 -2.11 4.13 6.23
C PRO A 3 -1.76 2.81 6.94
N LEU A 4 -0.63 2.77 7.65
CA LEU A 4 -0.24 1.65 8.50
C LEU A 4 -1.18 1.43 9.70
N GLU A 5 -1.70 2.49 10.31
CA GLU A 5 -2.64 2.35 11.42
C GLU A 5 -3.99 1.83 10.94
N ASN A 6 -4.43 2.25 9.75
CA ASN A 6 -5.64 1.70 9.13
C ASN A 6 -5.50 0.19 8.88
N VAL A 7 -4.36 -0.24 8.34
CA VAL A 7 -4.04 -1.67 8.17
C VAL A 7 -4.11 -2.42 9.51
N VAL A 8 -3.52 -1.85 10.57
CA VAL A 8 -3.52 -2.47 11.90
C VAL A 8 -4.93 -2.58 12.46
N SER A 9 -5.77 -1.55 12.32
CA SER A 9 -7.16 -1.58 12.75
C SER A 9 -8.00 -2.58 11.98
N LEU A 10 -7.78 -2.73 10.67
CA LEU A 10 -8.48 -3.70 9.83
C LEU A 10 -8.17 -5.15 10.22
N ILE A 11 -6.92 -5.45 10.58
CA ILE A 11 -6.51 -6.78 11.05
C ILE A 11 -6.82 -6.96 12.56
N GLY A 12 -6.93 -5.87 13.29
CA GLY A 12 -7.21 -5.77 14.71
C GLY A 12 -5.96 -5.61 15.59
N SER A 13 -4.78 -6.07 15.16
CA SER A 13 -3.56 -5.98 15.97
C SER A 13 -2.27 -6.01 15.16
N GLN A 14 -1.25 -5.28 15.62
CA GLN A 14 0.10 -5.26 15.01
C GLN A 14 0.76 -6.64 15.04
N ALA A 15 0.59 -7.40 16.13
CA ALA A 15 1.12 -8.75 16.24
C ALA A 15 0.48 -9.71 15.23
N LYS A 16 -0.84 -9.60 15.03
CA LYS A 16 -1.57 -10.45 14.06
C LYS A 16 -1.19 -10.11 12.62
N LEU A 17 -1.05 -8.82 12.30
CA LEU A 17 -0.47 -8.36 11.03
C LEU A 17 0.93 -8.96 10.82
N ALA A 18 1.77 -8.93 11.85
CA ALA A 18 3.12 -9.46 11.78
C ALA A 18 3.13 -10.98 11.50
N GLN A 19 2.27 -11.75 12.18
CA GLN A 19 2.11 -13.18 11.97
C GLN A 19 1.62 -13.52 10.55
N VAL A 20 0.60 -12.80 10.05
CA VAL A 20 0.03 -13.05 8.71
C VAL A 20 1.05 -12.78 7.60
N ILE A 21 1.90 -11.77 7.77
CA ILE A 21 2.93 -11.42 6.78
C ILE A 21 4.20 -12.29 6.95
N GLY A 22 4.34 -12.99 8.07
CA GLY A 22 5.53 -13.79 8.38
C GLY A 22 6.72 -12.92 8.81
N VAL A 23 6.47 -11.92 9.65
CA VAL A 23 7.45 -10.90 10.04
C VAL A 23 7.48 -10.73 11.55
N THR A 24 8.58 -10.20 12.08
CA THR A 24 8.65 -9.90 13.50
C THR A 24 7.82 -8.66 13.85
N PRO A 25 7.16 -8.61 15.02
CA PRO A 25 6.45 -7.41 15.47
C PRO A 25 7.36 -6.17 15.55
N MET A 26 8.65 -6.37 15.85
CA MET A 26 9.66 -5.30 15.81
C MET A 26 9.80 -4.68 14.41
N ALA A 27 9.70 -5.47 13.34
CA ALA A 27 9.74 -4.93 11.98
C ALA A 27 8.54 -4.00 11.70
N VAL A 28 7.35 -4.37 12.16
CA VAL A 28 6.14 -3.54 12.03
C VAL A 28 6.30 -2.22 12.80
N SER A 29 6.82 -2.28 14.03
CA SER A 29 7.13 -1.09 14.82
C SER A 29 8.18 -0.20 14.14
N ALA A 30 9.22 -0.80 13.55
CA ALA A 30 10.24 -0.07 12.81
C ALA A 30 9.65 0.65 11.58
N TRP A 31 8.69 0.04 10.87
CA TRP A 31 7.99 0.70 9.77
C TRP A 31 7.16 1.88 10.23
N LYS A 32 6.45 1.74 11.36
CA LYS A 32 5.70 2.83 11.98
C LYS A 32 6.63 3.99 12.35
N ARG A 33 7.80 3.70 12.93
CA ARG A 33 8.80 4.71 13.29
C ARG A 33 9.43 5.40 12.06
N ARG A 34 9.64 4.65 10.97
CA ARG A 34 10.18 5.18 9.71
C ARG A 34 9.12 5.86 8.84
N GLY A 35 7.84 5.70 9.16
CA GLY A 35 6.71 6.19 8.35
C GLY A 35 6.60 5.51 6.98
N GLN A 36 7.28 4.37 6.76
CA GLN A 36 7.36 3.76 5.44
C GLN A 36 7.44 2.25 5.48
N VAL A 37 6.68 1.61 4.58
CA VAL A 37 6.69 0.16 4.35
C VAL A 37 7.63 -0.19 3.19
N PRO A 38 8.46 -1.25 3.33
CA PRO A 38 9.25 -1.77 2.22
C PRO A 38 8.38 -2.28 1.08
N ALA A 39 8.74 -1.96 -0.17
CA ALA A 39 8.00 -2.37 -1.37
C ALA A 39 7.70 -3.87 -1.42
N SER A 40 8.66 -4.71 -1.01
CA SER A 40 8.53 -6.17 -0.97
C SER A 40 7.42 -6.67 -0.04
N ARG A 41 6.99 -5.87 0.95
CA ARG A 41 5.97 -6.22 1.95
C ARG A 41 4.60 -5.61 1.63
N VAL A 42 4.53 -4.62 0.73
CA VAL A 42 3.28 -3.94 0.37
C VAL A 42 2.26 -4.93 -0.20
N PHE A 43 2.69 -5.82 -1.10
CA PHE A 43 1.83 -6.87 -1.65
C PHE A 43 1.31 -7.85 -0.60
N ALA A 44 2.13 -8.18 0.41
CA ALA A 44 1.72 -9.07 1.48
C ALA A 44 0.67 -8.40 2.39
N ILE A 45 0.80 -7.10 2.67
CA ILE A 45 -0.21 -6.32 3.39
C ILE A 45 -1.51 -6.22 2.59
N GLU A 46 -1.42 -5.94 1.30
CA GLU A 46 -2.57 -5.85 0.40
C GLU A 46 -3.37 -7.17 0.38
N LYS A 47 -2.69 -8.31 0.27
CA LYS A 47 -3.33 -9.63 0.39
C LYS A 47 -3.89 -9.90 1.78
N ALA A 48 -3.15 -9.55 2.85
CA ALA A 48 -3.59 -9.75 4.24
C ALA A 48 -4.82 -8.92 4.60
N THR A 49 -5.02 -7.78 3.95
CA THR A 49 -6.17 -6.89 4.17
C THR A 49 -7.31 -7.11 3.19
N ASN A 50 -7.27 -8.19 2.39
CA ASN A 50 -8.24 -8.47 1.31
C ASN A 50 -8.43 -7.28 0.37
N PHE A 51 -7.33 -6.62 -0.04
CA PHE A 51 -7.33 -5.46 -0.93
C PHE A 51 -8.09 -4.23 -0.41
N LYS A 52 -8.45 -4.20 0.88
CA LYS A 52 -9.06 -3.01 1.51
C LYS A 52 -8.11 -1.83 1.58
N VAL A 53 -6.81 -2.09 1.62
CA VAL A 53 -5.77 -1.05 1.56
C VAL A 53 -5.00 -1.21 0.26
N SER A 54 -5.05 -0.18 -0.58
CA SER A 54 -4.32 -0.13 -1.83
C SER A 54 -2.84 0.15 -1.59
N ARG A 55 -1.97 -0.46 -2.40
CA ARG A 55 -0.53 -0.17 -2.42
C ARG A 55 -0.20 1.31 -2.64
N HIS A 56 -1.08 2.01 -3.36
CA HIS A 56 -1.03 3.44 -3.61
C HIS A 56 -1.09 4.27 -2.32
N ASP A 57 -1.89 3.84 -1.33
CA ASP A 57 -2.01 4.52 -0.04
C ASP A 57 -0.82 4.22 0.88
N LEU A 58 -0.19 3.04 0.75
CA LEU A 58 0.99 2.68 1.54
C LEU A 58 2.28 3.30 1.02
N ARG A 59 2.43 3.38 -0.31
CA ARG A 59 3.61 3.90 -1.00
C ARG A 59 3.17 4.67 -2.25
N PRO A 60 2.64 5.90 -2.10
CA PRO A 60 2.30 6.74 -3.25
C PRO A 60 3.52 7.06 -4.12
N ASP A 61 4.71 7.05 -3.51
CA ASP A 61 6.03 7.24 -4.15
C ASP A 61 6.42 6.16 -5.18
N LEU A 62 6.02 4.90 -4.95
CA LEU A 62 6.32 3.80 -5.89
C LEU A 62 5.13 3.41 -6.76
N TYR A 63 3.93 3.73 -6.31
CA TYR A 63 2.68 3.39 -6.99
C TYR A 63 1.82 4.64 -7.10
N PRO A 64 2.12 5.57 -8.02
CA PRO A 64 1.18 6.61 -8.38
C PRO A 64 -0.06 5.99 -9.06
N ARG A 65 -1.24 6.60 -8.85
CA ARG A 65 -2.51 6.09 -9.42
C ARG A 65 -2.65 6.36 -10.92
N GLU A 66 -1.86 7.29 -11.48
CA GLU A 66 -2.10 7.88 -12.79
C GLU A 66 -1.11 7.45 -13.89
N ASP A 67 -0.04 6.73 -13.57
CA ASP A 67 1.02 6.44 -14.55
C ASP A 67 0.76 5.17 -15.34
N TRP A 68 -0.40 5.12 -15.99
CA TRP A 68 -0.64 4.19 -17.09
C TRP A 68 -0.95 5.01 -18.33
N CYS A 69 0.10 5.15 -19.16
CA CYS A 69 0.17 5.76 -20.48
C CYS A 69 0.39 7.29 -20.54
N GLN A 70 1.67 7.69 -20.42
CA GLN A 70 2.18 9.02 -20.80
C GLN A 70 2.91 9.01 -22.15
N CYS A 71 2.67 8.00 -23.01
CA CYS A 71 3.21 8.07 -24.36
C CYS A 71 2.34 9.01 -25.21
N PRO A 72 2.93 9.89 -26.04
CA PRO A 72 2.17 10.74 -26.94
C PRO A 72 1.34 9.96 -27.97
N ALA A 73 1.55 8.64 -28.12
CA ALA A 73 0.81 7.79 -29.05
C ALA A 73 -0.58 7.34 -28.56
N CYS A 74 -0.85 7.27 -27.25
CA CYS A 74 -2.14 6.78 -26.71
C CYS A 74 -3.10 7.87 -26.21
N ARG A 75 -2.71 9.15 -26.30
CA ARG A 75 -3.44 10.29 -25.69
C ARG A 75 -4.81 10.59 -26.32
N ARG A 76 -5.14 10.02 -27.49
CA ARG A 76 -6.33 10.42 -28.28
C ARG A 76 -7.62 9.63 -27.99
N GLU A 77 -7.57 8.53 -27.23
CA GLU A 77 -8.71 7.59 -27.12
C GLU A 77 -9.34 7.45 -25.73
N ARG A 78 -8.83 8.14 -24.70
CA ARG A 78 -9.54 8.26 -23.41
C ARG A 78 -10.14 9.65 -23.32
N GLY A 79 -11.42 9.75 -23.70
CA GLY A 79 -12.16 11.00 -23.70
C GLY A 79 -12.04 11.78 -22.38
N GLU A 80 -11.46 12.97 -22.48
CA GLU A 80 -11.88 14.13 -21.72
C GLU A 80 -13.35 14.41 -22.10
N ALA A 81 -14.28 13.84 -21.34
CA ALA A 81 -15.64 14.33 -21.29
C ALA A 81 -15.66 15.55 -20.37
N ALA A 82 -16.01 16.68 -20.98
CA ALA A 82 -16.57 17.94 -20.46
C ALA A 82 -16.72 18.13 -18.94
#